data_AF-A0A1I0VRI4-F1
#
_entry.id   AF-A0A1I0VRI4-F1
#
_cell.length_a   1.000
_cell.length_b   1.000
_cell.length_c   1.000
_cell.angle_alpha   90.00
_cell.angle_beta   90.00
_cell.angle_gamma   90.00
#
_symmetry.space_group_name_H-M   'P 1'
#
loop_
_entity.id
_entity.type
_entity.pdbx_description
1 polymer ?
#
loop_
_entity_poly.entity_id
_entity_poly.type
_entity_poly.pdbx_seq_one_letter_code
_entity_poly.pdbx_strand_id
1 'polypeptide(L)'
;MRPLRGARTALVVLACLGALAACGDDVNTSTDPVEVELGEAFEWNSFAVDDGWELNGVKRSAGSDEVTTPEVKGTITNLSDEERAAIFEMVFSADGEPLATVNCAAAKMTTDQSQQFLCPGLSATMPEDYDAVVVQEFTR
;
A
#
# COMPACT_ATOMS: atom_id res chain seq x y z
N MET A 1 -6.42 23.51 69.18
CA MET A 1 -5.36 22.76 68.47
C MET A 1 -5.34 23.23 67.01
N ARG A 2 -4.22 23.77 66.51
CA ARG A 2 -3.86 23.86 65.08
C ARG A 2 -2.86 22.72 64.78
N PRO A 3 -2.47 22.37 63.53
CA PRO A 3 -2.96 22.66 62.16
C PRO A 3 -3.16 21.34 61.35
N LEU A 4 -3.56 21.33 60.06
CA LEU A 4 -2.69 21.14 58.86
C LEU A 4 -3.64 20.93 57.64
N ARG A 5 -3.63 21.81 56.63
CA ARG A 5 -2.89 21.74 55.35
C ARG A 5 -3.41 20.73 54.32
N GLY A 6 -3.64 21.26 53.11
CA GLY A 6 -3.51 20.57 51.82
C GLY A 6 -4.79 20.66 51.00
N ALA A 7 -4.79 20.97 49.70
CA ALA A 7 -3.82 21.54 48.79
C ALA A 7 -4.63 22.08 47.59
N ARG A 8 -4.17 23.18 46.99
CA ARG A 8 -4.71 23.71 45.74
C ARG A 8 -4.30 22.80 44.58
N THR A 9 -5.21 22.49 43.67
CA THR A 9 -4.86 22.28 42.26
C THR A 9 -5.99 22.83 41.38
N ALA A 10 -5.71 23.98 40.77
CA ALA A 10 -6.50 24.57 39.70
C ALA A 10 -6.15 23.84 38.39
N LEU A 11 -7.16 23.44 37.60
CA LEU A 11 -6.95 23.02 36.22
C LEU A 11 -7.29 24.21 35.32
N VAL A 12 -6.28 24.67 34.60
CA VAL A 12 -6.30 25.78 33.65
C VAL A 12 -6.99 25.32 32.37
N VAL A 13 -8.06 26.02 31.99
CA VAL A 13 -8.61 25.98 30.62
C VAL A 13 -7.70 26.84 29.76
N LEU A 14 -7.00 26.22 28.80
CA LEU A 14 -6.27 26.95 27.76
C LEU A 14 -6.82 26.54 26.39
N ALA A 15 -7.71 27.39 25.87
CA ALA A 15 -8.10 27.40 24.48
C ALA A 15 -6.99 28.08 23.66
N CYS A 16 -6.45 27.37 22.67
CA CYS A 16 -5.70 27.97 21.58
C CYS A 16 -6.48 27.72 20.28
N LEU A 17 -7.32 28.69 19.93
CA LEU A 17 -7.66 29.00 18.54
C LEU A 17 -6.40 29.59 17.88
N GLY A 18 -5.94 29.02 16.76
CA GLY A 18 -5.04 29.73 15.85
C GLY A 18 -3.95 28.90 15.18
N ALA A 19 -4.29 28.28 14.04
CA ALA A 19 -3.45 28.11 12.85
C ALA A 19 -4.37 27.49 11.75
N LEU A 20 -5.15 28.29 11.03
CA LEU A 20 -4.80 28.77 9.68
C LEU A 20 -3.97 27.77 8.87
N ALA A 21 -4.69 26.90 8.16
CA ALA A 21 -4.52 26.64 6.73
C ALA A 21 -3.07 26.61 6.19
N ALA A 22 -2.45 25.44 6.26
CA ALA A 22 -1.54 24.95 5.24
C ALA A 22 -2.05 23.57 4.84
N CYS A 23 -3.12 23.53 4.04
CA CYS A 23 -3.51 22.32 3.32
C CYS A 23 -2.51 22.19 2.16
N GLY A 24 -1.33 21.65 2.46
CA GLY A 24 -0.63 20.90 1.44
C GLY A 24 -1.43 19.62 1.27
N ASP A 25 -1.81 19.29 0.04
CA ASP A 25 -2.13 17.90 -0.30
C ASP A 25 -0.88 17.08 0.03
N ASP A 26 -0.80 16.58 1.26
CA ASP A 26 0.33 15.79 1.74
C ASP A 26 0.29 14.46 1.00
N VAL A 27 1.03 14.38 -0.11
CA VAL A 27 1.25 13.15 -0.87
C VAL A 27 1.78 12.09 0.09
N ASN A 28 1.14 10.92 0.13
CA ASN A 28 1.59 9.83 0.99
C ASN A 28 3.00 9.38 0.54
N THR A 29 4.05 9.69 1.30
CA THR A 29 5.42 9.24 1.03
C THR A 29 5.83 8.01 1.86
N SER A 30 4.90 7.41 2.61
CA SER A 30 5.22 6.27 3.47
C SER A 30 5.53 5.03 2.63
N THR A 31 6.47 4.22 3.13
CA THR A 31 6.78 2.89 2.62
C THR A 31 6.30 1.78 3.53
N ASP A 32 5.61 2.12 4.62
CA ASP A 32 5.03 1.13 5.53
C ASP A 32 4.06 0.21 4.78
N PRO A 33 3.96 -1.08 5.16
CA PRO A 33 2.99 -1.99 4.57
C PRO A 33 1.55 -1.49 4.74
N VAL A 34 0.75 -1.58 3.69
CA VAL A 34 -0.68 -1.21 3.68
C VAL A 34 -1.53 -2.35 3.17
N GLU A 35 -2.61 -2.67 3.88
CA GLU A 35 -3.62 -3.61 3.43
C GLU A 35 -4.56 -2.93 2.44
N VAL A 36 -4.85 -3.60 1.32
CA VAL A 36 -5.66 -3.08 0.22
C VAL A 36 -6.73 -4.10 -0.19
N GLU A 37 -7.87 -3.60 -0.68
CA GLU A 37 -8.94 -4.43 -1.20
C GLU A 37 -8.76 -4.67 -2.71
N LEU A 38 -9.09 -5.89 -3.18
CA LEU A 38 -8.95 -6.25 -4.59
C LEU A 38 -9.80 -5.33 -5.47
N GLY A 39 -9.12 -4.61 -6.38
CA GLY A 39 -9.75 -3.73 -7.35
C GLY A 39 -10.12 -2.34 -6.81
N GLU A 40 -9.88 -2.05 -5.54
CA GLU A 40 -10.06 -0.70 -4.98
C GLU A 40 -8.79 0.14 -5.15
N ALA A 41 -8.97 1.44 -5.36
CA ALA A 41 -7.88 2.40 -5.41
C ALA A 41 -7.12 2.49 -4.08
N PHE A 42 -5.82 2.74 -4.14
CA PHE A 42 -4.98 2.96 -2.96
C PHE A 42 -3.79 3.85 -3.28
N GLU A 43 -3.18 4.41 -2.23
CA GLU A 43 -1.94 5.18 -2.34
C GLU A 43 -0.83 4.55 -1.49
N TRP A 44 0.37 4.49 -2.06
CA TRP A 44 1.57 4.00 -1.38
C TRP A 44 2.83 4.62 -1.99
N ASN A 45 3.73 5.15 -1.15
CA ASN A 45 5.05 5.67 -1.56
C ASN A 45 4.99 6.65 -2.76
N SER A 46 4.06 7.61 -2.69
CA SER A 46 3.79 8.66 -3.66
C SER A 46 3.32 8.14 -5.02
N PHE A 47 2.74 6.95 -5.02
CA PHE A 47 2.00 6.42 -6.14
C PHE A 47 0.53 6.25 -5.77
N ALA A 48 -0.36 6.58 -6.71
CA ALA A 48 -1.76 6.22 -6.66
C ALA A 48 -2.04 5.08 -7.63
N VAL A 49 -2.68 4.02 -7.17
CA VAL A 49 -3.22 2.96 -8.02
C VAL A 49 -4.72 3.20 -8.21
N ASP A 50 -5.16 3.16 -9.46
CA ASP A 50 -6.55 3.39 -9.83
C ASP A 50 -7.43 2.19 -9.47
N ASP A 51 -8.73 2.44 -9.30
CA ASP A 51 -9.74 1.39 -9.21
C ASP A 51 -9.72 0.48 -10.45
N GLY A 52 -10.09 -0.79 -10.25
CA GLY A 52 -10.23 -1.78 -11.31
C GLY A 52 -8.94 -2.50 -11.68
N TRP A 53 -7.92 -2.47 -10.82
CA TRP A 53 -6.79 -3.41 -10.95
C TRP A 53 -7.27 -4.86 -10.73
N GLU A 54 -6.63 -5.80 -11.41
CA GLU A 54 -7.11 -7.18 -11.52
C GLU A 54 -6.07 -8.18 -11.05
N LEU A 55 -6.51 -9.21 -10.34
CA LEU A 55 -5.77 -10.46 -10.13
C LEU A 55 -6.27 -11.51 -11.13
N ASN A 56 -5.38 -11.98 -12.01
CA ASN A 56 -5.67 -12.94 -13.06
C ASN A 56 -4.90 -14.24 -12.86
N GLY A 57 -5.52 -15.38 -13.18
CA GLY A 57 -4.84 -16.67 -13.24
C GLY A 57 -4.26 -16.92 -14.63
N VAL A 58 -2.94 -17.10 -14.73
CA VAL A 58 -2.25 -17.45 -15.97
C VAL A 58 -1.81 -18.90 -15.91
N LYS A 59 -2.33 -19.71 -16.85
CA LYS A 59 -1.91 -21.10 -17.06
C LYS A 59 -0.53 -21.14 -17.69
N ARG A 60 0.39 -21.87 -17.07
CA ARG A 60 1.77 -22.04 -17.52
C ARG A 60 2.15 -23.50 -17.48
N SER A 61 2.92 -23.95 -18.47
CA SER A 61 3.46 -25.31 -18.50
C SER A 61 4.64 -25.42 -17.53
N ALA A 62 4.61 -26.44 -16.66
CA ALA A 62 5.67 -26.79 -15.73
C ALA A 62 6.08 -28.24 -15.97
N GLY A 63 6.99 -28.46 -16.92
CA GLY A 63 7.36 -29.83 -17.34
C GLY A 63 6.20 -30.53 -18.06
N SER A 64 5.71 -31.64 -17.50
CA SER A 64 4.52 -32.37 -17.98
C SER A 64 3.20 -31.85 -17.43
N ASP A 65 3.24 -30.94 -16.45
CA ASP A 65 2.07 -30.47 -15.73
C ASP A 65 1.68 -29.04 -16.18
N GLU A 66 0.44 -28.64 -15.86
CA GLU A 66 -0.06 -27.28 -16.00
C GLU A 66 -0.24 -26.67 -14.61
N VAL A 67 0.31 -25.47 -14.39
CA VAL A 67 0.18 -24.72 -13.14
C VAL A 67 -0.47 -23.38 -13.45
N THR A 68 -1.40 -22.96 -12.59
CA THR A 68 -1.96 -21.60 -12.64
C THR A 68 -1.20 -20.72 -11.68
N THR A 69 -0.75 -19.58 -12.18
CA THR A 69 0.11 -18.63 -11.49
C THR A 69 -0.55 -17.25 -11.51
N PRO A 70 -0.43 -16.45 -10.45
CA PRO A 70 -1.11 -15.16 -10.39
C PRO A 70 -0.44 -14.14 -11.31
N GLU A 71 -1.23 -13.20 -11.80
CA GLU A 71 -0.79 -12.02 -12.52
C GLU A 71 -1.66 -10.84 -12.07
N VAL A 72 -1.04 -9.84 -11.44
CA VAL A 72 -1.73 -8.61 -11.09
C VAL A 72 -1.40 -7.54 -12.12
N LYS A 73 -2.39 -6.76 -12.55
CA LYS A 73 -2.19 -5.62 -13.46
C LYS A 73 -3.16 -4.50 -13.12
N GLY A 74 -2.74 -3.26 -13.37
CA GLY A 74 -3.57 -2.08 -13.18
C GLY A 74 -2.89 -0.83 -13.68
N THR A 75 -3.46 0.33 -13.37
CA THR A 75 -2.88 1.64 -13.67
C THR A 75 -2.33 2.25 -12.39
N ILE A 76 -1.13 2.83 -12.47
CA ILE A 76 -0.46 3.51 -11.38
C ILE A 76 0.00 4.89 -11.85
N THR A 77 -0.14 5.90 -10.99
CA THR A 77 0.20 7.30 -11.25
C THR A 77 1.26 7.77 -10.29
N ASN A 78 2.29 8.46 -10.78
CA ASN A 78 3.31 9.08 -9.93
C ASN A 78 2.85 10.44 -9.42
N LEU A 79 2.62 10.54 -8.11
CA LEU A 79 2.25 11.78 -7.43
C LEU A 79 3.45 12.59 -6.92
N SER A 80 4.67 12.05 -7.03
CA SER A 80 5.88 12.79 -6.64
C SER A 80 6.31 13.80 -7.70
N ASP A 81 7.04 14.82 -7.27
CA ASP A 81 7.65 15.85 -8.13
C ASP A 81 8.93 15.34 -8.85
N GLU A 82 9.33 14.09 -8.62
CA GLU A 82 10.49 13.44 -9.22
C GLU A 82 10.10 12.40 -10.27
N GLU A 83 10.90 12.25 -11.32
CA GLU A 83 10.74 11.12 -12.25
C GLU A 83 11.23 9.81 -11.61
N ARG A 84 10.32 8.86 -11.41
CA ARG A 84 10.63 7.57 -10.78
C ARG A 84 9.83 6.42 -11.38
N ALA A 85 10.36 5.20 -11.22
CA ALA A 85 9.64 3.96 -11.51
C ALA A 85 8.97 3.44 -10.24
N ALA A 86 7.85 2.74 -10.38
CA ALA A 86 7.21 2.03 -9.27
C ALA A 86 7.75 0.60 -9.20
N ILE A 87 8.20 0.18 -8.01
CA ILE A 87 8.61 -1.19 -7.70
C ILE A 87 8.10 -1.47 -6.27
N PHE A 88 7.30 -2.52 -6.12
CA PHE A 88 6.69 -2.91 -4.84
C PHE A 88 6.30 -4.38 -4.86
N GLU A 89 5.94 -4.92 -3.70
CA GLU A 89 5.37 -6.27 -3.56
C GLU A 89 3.89 -6.18 -3.23
N MET A 90 3.13 -7.15 -3.74
CA MET A 90 1.81 -7.48 -3.21
C MET A 90 1.88 -8.88 -2.59
N VAL A 91 1.53 -8.97 -1.32
CA VAL A 91 1.50 -10.19 -0.53
C VAL A 91 0.04 -10.56 -0.28
N PHE A 92 -0.38 -11.69 -0.83
CA PHE A 92 -1.66 -12.31 -0.53
C PHE A 92 -1.49 -13.16 0.72
N SER A 93 -2.30 -12.91 1.75
CA SER A 93 -2.24 -13.64 3.02
C SER A 93 -3.59 -14.21 3.43
N ALA A 94 -3.55 -15.25 4.26
CA ALA A 94 -4.70 -15.77 5.00
C ALA A 94 -4.29 -15.96 6.46
N ASP A 95 -5.11 -15.49 7.40
CA ASP A 95 -4.84 -15.61 8.84
C ASP A 95 -3.47 -15.03 9.26
N GLY A 96 -2.97 -14.03 8.52
CA GLY A 96 -1.67 -13.39 8.75
C GLY A 96 -0.45 -14.13 8.18
N GLU A 97 -0.64 -15.25 7.50
CA GLU A 97 0.43 -16.01 6.85
C GLU A 97 0.44 -15.75 5.32
N PRO A 98 1.63 -15.54 4.70
CA PRO A 98 1.72 -15.28 3.27
C PRO A 98 1.44 -16.54 2.44
N LEU A 99 0.46 -16.45 1.53
CA LEU A 99 0.11 -17.49 0.56
C LEU A 99 0.86 -17.32 -0.76
N ALA A 100 0.97 -16.07 -1.24
CA ALA A 100 1.66 -15.73 -2.47
C ALA A 100 2.22 -14.31 -2.40
N THR A 101 3.43 -14.14 -2.90
CA THR A 101 4.04 -12.81 -3.09
C THR A 101 4.28 -12.60 -4.57
N VAL A 102 3.84 -11.46 -5.09
CA VAL A 102 4.09 -11.04 -6.47
C VAL A 102 4.84 -9.71 -6.50
N ASN A 103 5.82 -9.64 -7.38
CA ASN A 103 6.67 -8.46 -7.54
C ASN A 103 6.10 -7.58 -8.64
N CYS A 104 5.68 -6.37 -8.29
CA CYS A 104 5.05 -5.41 -9.16
C CYS A 104 6.05 -4.38 -9.68
N ALA A 105 5.93 -4.04 -10.97
CA ALA A 105 6.72 -2.96 -11.55
C ALA A 105 5.93 -2.15 -12.58
N ALA A 106 6.22 -0.86 -12.66
CA ALA A 106 5.80 0.02 -13.76
C ALA A 106 7.02 0.80 -14.29
N ALA A 107 6.91 1.27 -15.54
CA ALA A 107 7.94 2.10 -16.15
C ALA A 107 8.14 3.43 -15.39
N LYS A 108 9.21 4.16 -15.70
CA LYS A 108 9.41 5.50 -15.18
C LYS A 108 8.26 6.43 -15.59
N MET A 109 7.87 7.27 -14.65
CA MET A 109 6.77 8.24 -14.78
C MET A 109 7.27 9.61 -14.33
N THR A 110 6.98 10.65 -15.10
CA THR A 110 7.02 12.02 -14.57
C THR A 110 5.85 12.25 -13.61
N THR A 111 5.82 13.39 -12.92
CA THR A 111 4.68 13.80 -12.09
C THR A 111 3.37 13.75 -12.88
N ASP A 112 2.32 13.25 -12.23
CA ASP A 112 0.97 13.02 -12.75
C ASP A 112 0.90 12.11 -13.99
N GLN A 113 2.00 11.45 -14.36
CA GLN A 113 2.01 10.46 -15.43
C GLN A 113 1.55 9.12 -14.89
N SER A 114 0.58 8.51 -15.58
CA SER A 114 0.15 7.15 -15.34
C SER A 114 0.82 6.15 -16.28
N GLN A 115 1.07 4.95 -15.77
CA GLN A 115 1.54 3.79 -16.53
C GLN A 115 0.77 2.55 -16.09
N GLN A 116 0.83 1.51 -16.92
CA GLN A 116 0.43 0.18 -16.49
C GLN A 116 1.50 -0.41 -15.57
N PHE A 117 1.09 -0.97 -14.44
CA PHE A 117 1.94 -1.88 -13.66
C PHE A 117 1.57 -3.34 -13.94
N LEU A 118 2.55 -4.22 -13.78
CA LEU A 118 2.38 -5.66 -13.92
C LEU A 118 3.15 -6.38 -12.81
N CYS A 119 2.51 -7.39 -12.20
CA CYS A 119 3.08 -8.25 -11.19
C CYS A 119 3.01 -9.71 -11.64
N PRO A 120 4.02 -10.22 -12.36
CA PRO A 120 4.02 -11.60 -12.81
C PRO A 120 4.38 -12.53 -11.65
N GLY A 121 3.43 -13.36 -11.21
CA GLY A 121 3.63 -14.37 -10.16
C GLY A 121 4.34 -15.63 -10.64
N LEU A 122 5.46 -15.51 -11.38
CA LEU A 122 6.16 -16.66 -11.97
C LEU A 122 6.67 -17.67 -10.92
N SER A 123 6.88 -17.20 -9.68
CA SER A 123 7.37 -17.99 -8.55
C SER A 123 6.27 -18.39 -7.57
N ALA A 124 5.00 -18.07 -7.86
CA ALA A 124 3.88 -18.31 -6.96
C ALA A 124 2.79 -19.14 -7.66
N THR A 125 2.08 -19.94 -6.88
CA THR A 125 0.81 -20.55 -7.32
C THR A 125 -0.32 -19.55 -7.11
N MET A 126 -1.38 -19.62 -7.91
CA MET A 126 -2.57 -18.77 -7.71
C MET A 126 -3.05 -18.90 -6.26
N PRO A 127 -3.11 -17.80 -5.49
CA PRO A 127 -3.62 -17.86 -4.12
C PRO A 127 -5.12 -18.13 -4.15
N GLU A 128 -5.56 -19.06 -3.32
CA GLU A 128 -6.97 -19.35 -3.04
C GLU A 128 -7.25 -18.96 -1.59
N ASP A 129 -8.49 -18.55 -1.30
CA ASP A 129 -8.96 -18.27 0.07
C ASP A 129 -8.12 -17.25 0.88
N TYR A 130 -7.46 -16.29 0.22
CA TYR A 130 -6.79 -15.17 0.89
C TYR A 130 -7.82 -14.20 1.50
N ASP A 131 -7.49 -13.59 2.63
CA ASP A 131 -8.33 -12.61 3.34
C ASP A 131 -7.78 -11.18 3.29
N ALA A 132 -6.50 -11.03 2.95
CA ALA A 132 -5.84 -9.73 2.84
C ALA A 132 -4.84 -9.69 1.68
N VAL A 133 -4.69 -8.49 1.10
CA VAL A 133 -3.61 -8.15 0.16
C VAL A 133 -2.81 -7.02 0.75
N VAL A 134 -1.52 -7.23 0.99
CA VAL A 134 -0.62 -6.25 1.59
C VAL A 134 0.34 -5.71 0.52
N VAL A 135 0.33 -4.40 0.32
CA VAL A 135 1.31 -3.68 -0.50
C VAL A 135 2.48 -3.25 0.39
N GLN A 136 3.70 -3.57 -0.04
CA GLN A 136 4.90 -3.28 0.74
C GLN A 136 6.13 -3.03 -0.14
N GLU A 137 7.24 -2.60 0.48
CA GLU A 137 8.52 -2.47 -0.22
C GLU A 137 8.99 -3.80 -0.81
N PHE A 138 9.57 -3.73 -2.01
CA PHE A 138 10.23 -4.88 -2.61
C PHE A 138 11.47 -5.28 -1.81
N THR A 139 11.53 -6.54 -1.40
CA THR A 139 12.65 -7.13 -0.66
C THR A 139 13.39 -8.14 -1.53
N ARG A 140 14.73 -8.17 -1.44
CA ARG A 140 15.60 -8.90 -2.38
C ARG A 140 16.31 -10.07 -1.71
#